data_AF-A0A8I1W3T6-F1
#
_entry.id   AF-A0A8I1W3T6-F1
#
_cell.length_a   1.000
_cell.length_b   1.000
_cell.length_c   1.000
_cell.angle_alpha   90.00
_cell.angle_beta   90.00
_cell.angle_gamma   90.00
#
_symmetry.space_group_name_H-M   'P 1'
#
loop_
_entity.id
_entity.type
_entity.pdbx_description
1 polymer ?
#
loop_
_entity_poly.entity_id
_entity_poly.type
_entity_poly.pdbx_seq_one_letter_code
_entity_poly.pdbx_strand_id
1 'polypeptide(L)'
;MVTIPDYFTCHKQTPFFKRDSVPAALLSWHNTRAGVYARLSVMRGGICFTGFRGETQEIEREVIVAAGQFLVAPPQYWHKIALLTEDTCFNLDFFSDPQLHDTAE
;
A
#
# COMPACT_ATOMS: atom_id res chain seq x y z
N MET A 1 -15.51 1.63 3.12
CA MET A 1 -14.22 2.36 3.12
C MET A 1 -13.36 1.67 4.18
N VAL A 2 -12.14 1.24 3.85
CA VAL A 2 -11.25 0.61 4.84
C VAL A 2 -10.65 1.69 5.72
N THR A 3 -10.71 1.53 7.04
CA THR A 3 -10.16 2.46 8.02
C THR A 3 -9.12 1.75 8.88
N ILE A 4 -8.05 2.47 9.21
CA ILE A 4 -7.04 2.00 10.17
C ILE A 4 -7.64 2.20 11.57
N PRO A 5 -7.58 1.21 12.48
CA PRO A 5 -8.05 1.39 13.85
C PRO A 5 -7.35 2.57 14.55
N ASP A 6 -8.09 3.37 15.30
CA ASP A 6 -7.59 4.64 15.87
C ASP A 6 -6.41 4.47 16.84
N TYR A 7 -6.27 3.29 17.45
CA TYR A 7 -5.16 2.98 18.38
C TYR A 7 -3.90 2.45 17.67
N PHE A 8 -3.97 2.17 16.37
CA PHE A 8 -2.79 1.75 15.61
C PHE A 8 -1.87 2.94 15.40
N THR A 9 -0.56 2.67 15.42
CA THR A 9 0.47 3.70 15.23
C THR A 9 1.33 3.37 14.02
N CYS A 10 1.81 4.42 13.34
CA CYS A 10 2.73 4.29 12.23
C CYS A 10 4.11 3.91 12.76
N HIS A 11 4.61 2.71 12.43
CA HIS A 11 5.92 2.23 12.86
C HIS A 11 6.97 2.28 11.75
N LYS A 12 6.56 2.37 10.48
CA LYS A 12 7.47 2.42 9.34
C LYS A 12 6.91 3.30 8.25
N GLN A 13 7.79 4.13 7.68
CA GLN A 13 7.50 4.93 6.50
C GLN A 13 8.57 4.67 5.45
N THR A 14 8.16 4.56 4.20
CA THR A 14 9.13 4.47 3.09
C THR A 14 9.60 5.86 2.68
N PRO A 15 10.77 5.97 2.04
CA PRO A 15 11.07 7.12 1.20
C PRO A 15 10.02 7.29 0.09
N PHE A 16 10.10 8.42 -0.62
CA PHE A 16 9.33 8.59 -1.84
C PHE A 16 9.84 7.70 -2.96
N PHE A 17 8.96 6.86 -3.48
CA PHE A 17 9.19 6.06 -4.66
C PHE A 17 8.76 6.80 -5.92
N LYS A 18 9.55 6.60 -6.96
CA LYS A 18 9.35 7.07 -8.33
C LYS A 18 9.56 5.89 -9.28
N ARG A 19 9.40 6.11 -10.58
CA ARG A 19 9.59 5.06 -11.60
C ARG A 19 10.93 4.31 -11.48
N ASP A 20 12.01 5.01 -11.16
CA ASP A 20 13.37 4.46 -11.06
C ASP A 20 13.72 3.88 -9.69
N SER A 21 12.96 4.22 -8.65
CA SER A 21 13.23 3.79 -7.27
C SER A 21 12.17 2.88 -6.66
N VAL A 22 11.04 2.67 -7.35
CA VAL A 22 9.98 1.78 -6.86
C VAL A 22 10.48 0.33 -6.78
N PRO A 23 10.37 -0.32 -5.61
CA PRO A 23 10.70 -1.74 -5.50
C PRO A 23 9.82 -2.59 -6.42
N ALA A 24 10.44 -3.47 -7.22
CA ALA A 24 9.74 -4.33 -8.17
C ALA A 24 8.66 -5.19 -7.50
N ALA A 25 8.85 -5.57 -6.23
CA ALA A 25 7.88 -6.32 -5.43
C ALA A 25 6.51 -5.63 -5.37
N LEU A 26 6.47 -4.29 -5.27
CA LEU A 26 5.22 -3.53 -5.21
C LEU A 26 4.44 -3.58 -6.54
N LEU A 27 5.14 -3.78 -7.66
CA LEU A 27 4.54 -3.88 -8.99
C LEU A 27 4.03 -5.30 -9.29
N SER A 28 4.41 -6.28 -8.45
CA SER A 28 3.99 -7.66 -8.53
C SER A 28 2.90 -7.97 -7.49
N TRP A 29 2.34 -9.18 -7.57
CA TRP A 29 1.32 -9.66 -6.65
C TRP A 29 1.89 -9.90 -5.25
N HIS A 30 1.45 -9.12 -4.25
CA HIS A 30 1.94 -9.15 -2.87
C HIS A 30 0.85 -8.73 -1.87
N ASN A 31 1.15 -8.81 -0.57
CA ASN A 31 0.32 -8.27 0.51
C ASN A 31 1.18 -7.83 1.70
N THR A 32 0.54 -7.29 2.73
CA THR A 32 1.15 -7.09 4.05
C THR A 32 0.88 -8.28 4.97
N ARG A 33 1.74 -8.47 5.97
CA ARG A 33 1.53 -9.47 7.03
C ARG A 33 0.24 -9.20 7.84
N ALA A 34 -0.23 -10.20 8.57
CA ALA A 34 -1.35 -10.07 9.49
C ALA A 34 -1.14 -8.90 10.47
N GLY A 35 -2.21 -8.14 10.74
CA GLY A 35 -2.18 -6.98 11.64
C GLY A 35 -1.48 -5.73 11.11
N VAL A 36 -0.96 -5.73 9.87
CA VAL A 36 -0.30 -4.55 9.28
C VAL A 36 -1.15 -3.94 8.16
N TYR A 37 -1.59 -2.72 8.37
CA TYR A 37 -2.22 -1.90 7.34
C TYR A 37 -1.16 -1.08 6.60
N ALA A 38 -1.32 -0.93 5.29
CA ALA A 38 -0.50 0.00 4.50
C ALA A 38 -1.36 1.15 3.99
N ARG A 39 -0.90 2.38 4.20
CA ARG A 39 -1.46 3.58 3.57
C ARG A 39 -0.55 4.00 2.42
N LEU A 40 -1.06 3.96 1.20
CA LEU A 40 -0.42 4.46 -0.01
C LEU A 40 -0.87 5.89 -0.26
N SER A 41 0.06 6.84 -0.23
CA SER A 41 -0.22 8.27 -0.48
C SER A 41 0.48 8.73 -1.75
N VAL A 42 -0.24 9.41 -2.64
CA VAL A 42 0.30 9.89 -3.92
C VAL A 42 0.51 11.40 -3.86
N MET A 43 1.75 11.86 -4.12
CA MET A 43 2.11 13.28 -4.11
C MET A 43 2.08 13.88 -5.52
N ARG A 44 2.38 13.09 -6.56
CA ARG A 44 2.30 13.49 -7.96
C ARG A 44 1.87 12.31 -8.82
N GLY A 45 1.28 12.61 -9.98
CA GLY A 45 0.80 11.60 -10.92
C GLY A 45 -0.39 10.81 -10.38
N GLY A 46 -0.35 9.49 -10.56
CA GLY A 46 -1.40 8.59 -10.10
C GLY A 46 -0.94 7.14 -10.04
N ILE A 47 -1.61 6.36 -9.20
CA ILE A 47 -1.40 4.92 -9.07
C ILE A 47 -2.70 4.18 -9.39
N CYS A 48 -2.62 3.13 -10.21
CA CYS A 48 -3.65 2.11 -10.26
C CYS A 48 -3.33 1.04 -9.22
N PHE A 49 -4.23 0.86 -8.26
CA PHE A 49 -4.20 -0.22 -7.29
C PHE A 49 -5.14 -1.33 -7.77
N THR A 50 -4.62 -2.55 -7.95
CA THR A 50 -5.41 -3.73 -8.30
C THR A 50 -5.43 -4.68 -7.11
N GLY A 51 -6.61 -4.93 -6.54
CA GLY A 51 -6.85 -5.87 -5.45
C GLY A 51 -7.41 -7.20 -5.97
N PHE A 52 -7.04 -8.30 -5.31
CA PHE A 52 -7.35 -9.67 -5.75
C PHE A 52 -8.14 -10.44 -4.70
N ARG A 53 -9.02 -11.34 -5.17
CA ARG A 53 -9.79 -12.25 -4.32
C ARG A 53 -8.90 -13.41 -3.85
N GLY A 54 -8.37 -13.31 -2.64
CA GLY A 54 -7.56 -14.37 -2.06
C GLY A 54 -6.34 -14.71 -2.92
N GLU A 55 -5.99 -15.99 -3.00
CA GLU A 55 -4.76 -16.45 -3.67
C GLU A 55 -4.91 -16.72 -5.17
N THR A 56 -6.10 -16.59 -5.74
CA THR A 56 -6.39 -17.01 -7.12
C THR A 56 -5.98 -16.00 -8.20
N GLN A 57 -5.40 -14.85 -7.81
CA GLN A 57 -5.12 -13.69 -8.67
C GLN A 57 -6.33 -13.21 -9.50
N GLU A 58 -7.55 -13.57 -9.10
CA GLU A 58 -8.77 -13.03 -9.68
C GLU A 58 -8.91 -11.56 -9.24
N ILE A 59 -9.02 -10.64 -10.20
CA ILE A 59 -9.18 -9.21 -9.91
C ILE A 59 -10.53 -9.00 -9.23
N GLU A 60 -10.50 -8.49 -8.00
CA GLU A 60 -11.69 -8.11 -7.26
C GLU A 60 -12.02 -6.63 -7.48
N ARG A 61 -11.00 -5.78 -7.54
CA ARG A 61 -11.17 -4.32 -7.59
C ARG A 61 -9.98 -3.63 -8.22
N GLU A 62 -10.26 -2.55 -8.95
CA GLU A 62 -9.25 -1.57 -9.37
C GLU A 62 -9.62 -0.18 -8.89
N VAL A 63 -8.62 0.59 -8.44
CA VAL A 63 -8.79 1.94 -7.92
C VAL A 63 -7.67 2.83 -8.42
N ILE A 64 -8.03 4.00 -8.94
CA ILE A 64 -7.06 5.06 -9.24
C ILE A 64 -6.91 5.93 -7.99
N VAL A 65 -5.67 6.06 -7.52
CA VAL A 65 -5.28 6.98 -6.45
C VAL A 65 -4.53 8.14 -7.09
N ALA A 66 -5.17 9.30 -7.21
CA ALA A 66 -4.56 10.48 -7.81
C ALA A 66 -3.71 11.27 -6.81
N ALA A 67 -2.89 12.19 -7.30
CA ALA A 67 -2.14 13.12 -6.46
C ALA A 67 -3.04 13.84 -5.43
N GLY A 68 -2.58 13.92 -4.18
CA GLY A 68 -3.33 14.46 -3.05
C GLY A 68 -4.29 13.47 -2.39
N GLN A 69 -4.38 12.24 -2.90
CA GLN A 69 -5.20 11.17 -2.33
C GLN A 69 -4.36 10.06 -1.72
N PHE A 70 -5.02 9.24 -0.91
CA PHE A 70 -4.43 8.02 -0.37
C PHE A 70 -5.42 6.85 -0.45
N LEU A 71 -4.88 5.63 -0.38
CA LEU A 71 -5.64 4.39 -0.25
C LEU A 71 -5.06 3.56 0.89
N VAL A 72 -5.93 2.90 1.66
CA VAL A 72 -5.54 1.96 2.71
C VAL A 72 -5.75 0.53 2.21
N ALA A 73 -4.69 -0.26 2.21
CA ALA A 73 -4.74 -1.70 2.01
C ALA A 73 -4.81 -2.40 3.38
N PRO A 74 -5.84 -3.24 3.63
CA PRO A 74 -5.94 -3.99 4.87
C PRO A 74 -4.92 -5.14 4.93
N PRO A 75 -4.65 -5.69 6.13
CA PRO A 75 -3.74 -6.81 6.31
C PRO A 75 -4.09 -8.00 5.43
N GLN A 76 -3.07 -8.68 4.89
CA GLN A 76 -3.20 -9.89 4.08
C GLN A 76 -4.07 -9.76 2.82
N TYR A 77 -4.42 -8.53 2.43
CA TYR A 77 -5.15 -8.29 1.20
C TYR A 77 -4.21 -8.32 0.01
N TRP A 78 -4.40 -9.28 -0.90
CA TRP A 78 -3.56 -9.43 -2.08
C TRP A 78 -3.78 -8.29 -3.06
N HIS A 79 -2.70 -7.65 -3.49
CA HIS A 79 -2.74 -6.52 -4.40
C HIS A 79 -1.44 -6.34 -5.20
N LYS A 80 -1.48 -5.42 -6.15
CA LYS A 80 -0.32 -4.83 -6.82
C LYS A 80 -0.61 -3.38 -7.17
N ILE A 81 0.44 -2.62 -7.48
CA ILE A 81 0.30 -1.25 -7.98
C ILE A 81 0.93 -1.07 -9.34
N ALA A 82 0.40 -0.13 -10.13
CA ALA A 82 1.00 0.34 -11.36
C ALA A 82 1.06 1.87 -11.34
N LEU A 83 2.21 2.43 -11.71
CA LEU A 83 2.38 3.87 -11.87
C LEU A 83 1.67 4.29 -13.16
N LEU A 84 0.83 5.32 -13.10
CA LEU A 84 0.04 5.78 -14.26
C LEU A 84 0.78 6.83 -15.09
N THR A 85 1.75 7.53 -14.51
CA THR A 85 2.49 8.61 -15.17
C THR A 85 3.99 8.52 -14.91
N GLU A 86 4.81 9.19 -15.73
CA GLU A 86 6.28 9.17 -15.58
C GLU A 86 6.76 9.86 -14.30
N ASP A 87 6.03 10.89 -13.88
CA ASP A 87 6.34 11.74 -12.73
C ASP A 87 5.69 11.24 -11.43
N THR A 88 5.01 10.08 -11.48
CA THR A 88 4.33 9.47 -10.32
C THR A 88 5.30 9.35 -9.14
N CYS A 89 4.88 9.89 -8.01
CA CYS A 89 5.66 9.98 -6.79
C CYS A 89 4.74 9.63 -5.62
N PHE A 90 5.10 8.62 -4.84
CA PHE A 90 4.27 8.07 -3.76
C PHE A 90 5.12 7.57 -2.58
N ASN A 91 4.52 7.36 -1.42
CA ASN A 91 5.14 6.66 -0.30
C ASN A 91 4.13 5.72 0.36
N LEU A 92 4.64 4.81 1.19
CA LEU A 92 3.85 3.94 2.03
C LEU A 92 4.12 4.24 3.50
N ASP A 93 3.05 4.27 4.28
CA ASP A 93 3.09 4.29 5.74
C ASP A 93 2.47 2.99 6.27
N PHE A 94 3.14 2.32 7.20
CA PHE A 94 2.70 1.04 7.76
C PHE A 94 2.24 1.22 9.20
N PHE A 95 1.03 0.76 9.47
CA PHE A 95 0.35 0.89 10.74
C PHE A 95 0.05 -0.48 11.33
N SER A 96 0.30 -0.64 12.62
CA SER A 96 -0.05 -1.84 13.39
C SER A 96 -0.31 -1.47 14.84
N ASP A 97 -0.80 -2.44 15.61
CA ASP A 97 -0.86 -2.32 17.06
C ASP A 97 0.54 -2.00 17.61
N PRO A 98 0.72 -0.92 18.41
CA PRO A 98 1.99 -0.58 19.05
C PRO A 98 2.58 -1.72 19.90
N GLN A 99 1.75 -2.60 20.46
CA GLN A 99 2.23 -3.74 21.26
C GLN A 99 2.91 -4.83 20.40
N LEU A 100 2.70 -4.78 19.08
CA LEU A 100 3.22 -5.76 18.10
C LEU A 100 4.38 -5.20 17.26
N HIS A 101 4.94 -4.03 17.63
CA HIS A 101 6.06 -3.42 16.90
C HIS A 101 7.35 -4.23 17.03
N ASP A 102 7.65 -4.75 18.22
CA ASP A 102 8.93 -5.41 18.53
C ASP A 102 8.96 -6.93 18.26
N THR A 103 7.85 -7.51 17.81
CA THR A 103 7.75 -8.97 17.50
C THR A 103 7.96 -9.27 16.01
N ALA A 104 8.41 -8.28 15.23
CA ALA A 104 8.47 -8.37 13.77
C ALA A 104 9.80 -7.84 13.20
N GLU A 105 10.90 -8.46 13.62
CA GLU A 105 12.12 -8.56 12.81
C GLU A 105 12.38 -10.03 12.45
#